data_AF-A0A5C6NHQ9-F1
#
_entry.id   AF-A0A5C6NHQ9-F1
#
_cell.length_a   1.000
_cell.length_b   1.000
_cell.length_c   1.000
_cell.angle_alpha   90.00
_cell.angle_beta   90.00
_cell.angle_gamma   90.00
#
_symmetry.space_group_name_H-M   'P 1'
#
loop_
_entity.id
_entity.type
_entity.pdbx_description
1 polymer ?
#
loop_
_entity_poly.entity_id
_entity_poly.type
_entity_poly.pdbx_seq_one_letter_code
_entity_poly.pdbx_strand_id
1 'polypeptide(L)'
;MLELAEGPTARDLKVRYSTGKKTSKNKKKLEKAMKVLVKHKKKKKPEVFNFSAIHLIHDPQDFAEKLLKQLEDSKERFEVKIMLMELISRLVGIHELFLFNFYPFLQRFLQPHQREVTKILLCAAQSSHQLVPPDIIEPVIMTIANNFVTDRNSGEVMTVGINAIKEVAGRCPLAINEDLLQDLAQYKTHKDKNVMMSARGLIQLFRSLNPQMLHKKDRGRPTEASKEAKIKDYGELEAKDYIPGAEVLEVEGEHKDEEEADEDGWESVSDEDEEEEDDGEWVDIHHSSDEDTGEVAEKLQSIPIEERKAKAAAVSGSRLLTQDDFKKIRLAQIAKEVDAAAGKGQKRKMVDMDNEDDSRGELLTLRDIEKLHKKPKADKETRLATAMAGRSDRKEFVKKRTKLNPHASTSNKEKRRTKNFMMMRQSQNVRTKGKRSFRDKQIALRNALLKKRKQHR
;
A
#
# COMPACT_ATOMS: atom_id res chain seq x y z
N MET A 1 -8.60 -7.72 -34.70
CA MET A 1 -8.03 -7.44 -33.37
C MET A 1 -8.57 -6.10 -32.89
N LEU A 2 -9.81 -6.08 -32.41
CA LEU A 2 -10.40 -4.89 -31.78
C LEU A 2 -9.72 -4.71 -30.43
N GLU A 3 -9.17 -3.52 -30.19
CA GLU A 3 -8.59 -3.14 -28.90
C GLU A 3 -9.61 -3.44 -27.80
N LEU A 4 -9.23 -4.32 -26.88
CA LEU A 4 -9.86 -4.43 -25.58
C LEU A 4 -9.77 -3.05 -24.93
N ALA A 5 -10.81 -2.24 -25.10
CA ALA A 5 -10.96 -0.99 -24.37
C ALA A 5 -11.18 -1.36 -22.89
N GLU A 6 -10.05 -1.55 -22.20
CA GLU A 6 -9.95 -1.64 -20.76
C GLU A 6 -10.59 -0.38 -20.16
N GLY A 7 -11.18 -0.49 -18.96
CA GLY A 7 -11.74 0.64 -18.23
C GLY A 7 -10.78 1.84 -18.10
N PRO A 8 -11.22 2.95 -17.47
CA PRO A 8 -10.61 4.28 -17.60
C PRO A 8 -9.09 4.22 -17.54
N THR A 9 -8.43 4.60 -18.63
CA THR A 9 -6.99 4.53 -18.71
C THR A 9 -6.36 5.64 -17.88
N ALA A 10 -5.08 5.46 -17.53
CA ALA A 10 -4.33 6.51 -16.83
C ALA A 10 -4.24 7.82 -17.64
N ARG A 11 -4.46 7.77 -18.97
CA ARG A 11 -4.58 8.96 -19.82
C ARG A 11 -5.94 9.62 -19.61
N ASP A 12 -7.02 8.86 -19.62
CA ASP A 12 -8.39 9.38 -19.44
C ASP A 12 -8.55 10.07 -18.09
N LEU A 13 -8.01 9.49 -17.01
CA LEU A 13 -8.01 10.14 -15.69
C LEU A 13 -7.24 11.47 -15.67
N LYS A 14 -6.13 11.57 -16.42
CA LYS A 14 -5.35 12.81 -16.53
C LYS A 14 -6.07 13.85 -17.37
N VAL A 15 -6.73 13.42 -18.43
CA VAL A 15 -7.54 14.29 -19.30
C VAL A 15 -8.72 14.85 -18.49
N ARG A 16 -9.48 14.01 -17.77
CA ARG A 16 -10.58 14.43 -16.89
C ARG A 16 -10.16 15.47 -15.84
N TYR A 17 -8.98 15.32 -15.23
CA TYR A 17 -8.45 16.34 -14.30
C TYR A 17 -7.93 17.60 -15.00
N SER A 18 -7.46 17.48 -16.24
CA SER A 18 -6.97 18.61 -17.03
C SER A 18 -8.11 19.51 -17.52
N THR A 19 -9.23 18.89 -17.94
CA THR A 19 -10.42 19.56 -18.45
C THR A 19 -11.31 20.11 -17.34
N GLY A 20 -11.33 19.47 -16.16
CA GLY A 20 -12.11 19.92 -15.01
C GLY A 20 -11.44 20.97 -14.10
N LYS A 21 -12.19 21.39 -13.07
CA LYS A 21 -11.72 22.35 -12.03
C LYS A 21 -10.53 21.77 -11.25
N LYS A 22 -9.38 22.46 -11.28
CA LYS A 22 -8.10 22.06 -10.64
C LYS A 22 -8.09 22.32 -9.13
N THR A 23 -8.97 21.62 -8.40
CA THR A 23 -9.05 21.72 -6.94
C THR A 23 -8.16 20.70 -6.23
N SER A 24 -7.78 20.99 -4.97
CA SER A 24 -7.05 20.05 -4.11
C SER A 24 -7.84 18.74 -3.90
N LYS A 25 -9.18 18.81 -3.86
CA LYS A 25 -10.06 17.63 -3.76
C LYS A 25 -9.95 16.75 -5.01
N ASN A 26 -10.03 17.34 -6.20
CA ASN A 26 -9.95 16.61 -7.47
C ASN A 26 -8.57 16.01 -7.70
N LYS A 27 -7.50 16.71 -7.30
CA LYS A 27 -6.14 16.15 -7.32
C LYS A 27 -6.03 14.89 -6.44
N LYS A 28 -6.65 14.89 -5.26
CA LYS A 28 -6.69 13.70 -4.38
C LYS A 28 -7.51 12.56 -4.98
N LYS A 29 -8.65 12.84 -5.61
CA LYS A 29 -9.45 11.83 -6.32
C LYS A 29 -8.64 11.18 -7.46
N LEU A 30 -7.94 11.98 -8.26
CA LEU A 30 -7.03 11.47 -9.30
C LEU A 30 -5.90 10.61 -8.70
N GLU A 31 -5.25 11.06 -7.62
CA GLU A 31 -4.21 10.26 -6.96
C GLU A 31 -4.74 8.91 -6.46
N LYS A 32 -5.98 8.84 -5.94
CA LYS A 32 -6.63 7.59 -5.53
C LYS A 32 -6.91 6.68 -6.73
N ALA A 33 -7.56 7.20 -7.75
CA ALA A 33 -7.93 6.44 -8.95
C ALA A 33 -6.68 5.88 -9.66
N MET A 34 -5.60 6.67 -9.75
CA MET A 34 -4.33 6.18 -10.28
C MET A 34 -3.74 5.04 -9.45
N LYS A 35 -3.84 5.08 -8.12
CA LYS A 35 -3.36 3.99 -7.25
C LYS A 35 -4.14 2.70 -7.48
N VAL A 36 -5.46 2.78 -7.57
CA VAL A 36 -6.33 1.62 -7.86
C VAL A 36 -5.99 1.02 -9.23
N LEU A 37 -5.83 1.86 -10.26
CA LEU A 37 -5.42 1.39 -11.58
C LEU A 37 -4.04 0.71 -11.57
N VAL A 38 -3.06 1.24 -10.84
CA VAL A 38 -1.75 0.61 -10.69
C VAL A 38 -1.89 -0.75 -10.00
N LYS A 39 -2.73 -0.88 -8.98
CA LYS A 39 -3.01 -2.16 -8.31
C LYS A 39 -3.64 -3.17 -9.28
N HIS A 40 -4.63 -2.76 -10.08
CA HIS A 40 -5.25 -3.61 -11.09
C HIS A 40 -4.27 -4.05 -12.19
N LYS A 41 -3.39 -3.15 -12.64
CA LYS A 41 -2.32 -3.48 -13.60
C LYS A 41 -1.30 -4.47 -13.03
N LYS A 42 -1.04 -4.43 -11.72
CA LYS A 42 -0.19 -5.41 -11.04
C LYS A 42 -0.86 -6.79 -10.95
N LYS A 43 -2.14 -6.85 -10.57
CA LYS A 43 -2.94 -8.11 -10.53
C LYS A 43 -2.97 -8.84 -11.89
N LYS A 44 -2.95 -8.10 -13.00
CA LYS A 44 -2.96 -8.66 -14.36
C LYS A 44 -1.62 -9.24 -14.82
N LYS A 45 -0.52 -8.97 -14.12
CA LYS A 45 0.76 -9.55 -14.51
C LYS A 45 0.74 -11.04 -14.16
N PRO A 46 1.02 -11.95 -15.12
CA PRO A 46 1.13 -13.36 -14.80
C PRO A 46 2.23 -13.54 -13.74
N GLU A 47 1.96 -14.36 -12.75
CA GLU A 47 2.94 -14.69 -11.74
C GLU A 47 4.13 -15.39 -12.41
N VAL A 48 5.32 -14.82 -12.22
CA VAL A 48 6.53 -15.38 -12.79
C VAL A 48 6.97 -16.48 -11.85
N PHE A 49 6.54 -17.71 -12.14
CA PHE A 49 7.06 -18.91 -11.49
C PHE A 49 8.49 -19.10 -11.97
N ASN A 50 9.46 -18.60 -11.20
CA ASN A 50 10.87 -18.90 -11.43
C ASN A 50 11.10 -20.38 -11.07
N PHE A 51 10.76 -21.30 -11.99
CA PHE A 51 11.02 -22.75 -11.94
C PHE A 51 11.26 -23.28 -10.52
N SER A 52 10.23 -23.19 -9.67
CA SER A 52 10.32 -23.76 -8.34
C SER A 52 10.11 -25.26 -8.51
N ALA A 53 11.21 -26.01 -8.53
CA ALA A 53 11.22 -27.47 -8.51
C ALA A 53 10.29 -28.04 -7.41
N ILE A 54 9.99 -27.22 -6.41
CA ILE A 54 9.01 -27.47 -5.35
C ILE A 54 7.62 -27.79 -5.92
N HIS A 55 7.13 -27.10 -6.95
CA HIS A 55 5.80 -27.37 -7.55
C HIS A 55 5.72 -28.69 -8.31
N LEU A 56 6.86 -29.23 -8.73
CA LEU A 56 6.96 -30.42 -9.59
C LEU A 56 7.27 -31.70 -8.81
N ILE A 57 7.08 -31.68 -7.48
CA ILE A 57 7.34 -32.84 -6.63
C ILE A 57 6.20 -33.87 -6.77
N HIS A 58 6.56 -35.13 -7.00
CA HIS A 58 5.63 -36.24 -7.28
C HIS A 58 4.83 -36.70 -6.04
N ASP A 59 5.31 -36.40 -4.84
CA ASP A 59 4.58 -36.62 -3.57
C ASP A 59 5.12 -35.68 -2.48
N PRO A 60 4.55 -34.46 -2.34
CA PRO A 60 5.07 -33.45 -1.42
C PRO A 60 4.81 -33.77 0.05
N GLN A 61 3.73 -34.50 0.37
CA GLN A 61 3.33 -34.83 1.75
C GLN A 61 4.33 -35.82 2.37
N ASP A 62 4.52 -36.97 1.73
CA ASP A 62 5.45 -38.00 2.18
C ASP A 62 6.89 -37.46 2.28
N PHE A 63 7.26 -36.61 1.33
CA PHE A 63 8.57 -35.97 1.33
C PHE A 63 8.75 -35.05 2.54
N ALA A 64 7.76 -34.22 2.85
CA ALA A 64 7.81 -33.33 4.00
C ALA A 64 7.84 -34.08 5.34
N GLU A 65 7.10 -35.19 5.48
CA GLU A 65 7.12 -36.03 6.69
C GLU A 65 8.47 -36.71 6.90
N LYS A 66 9.07 -37.26 5.83
CA LYS A 66 10.42 -37.84 5.87
C LYS A 66 11.46 -36.80 6.26
N LEU A 67 11.34 -35.57 5.74
CA LEU A 67 12.21 -34.45 6.11
C LEU A 67 12.03 -34.02 7.56
N LEU A 68 10.79 -33.97 8.08
CA LEU A 68 10.56 -33.66 9.49
C LEU A 68 11.21 -34.70 10.41
N LYS A 69 11.05 -35.99 10.09
CA LYS A 69 11.67 -37.07 10.85
C LYS A 69 13.20 -36.95 10.85
N GLN A 70 13.80 -36.66 9.70
CA GLN A 70 15.23 -36.38 9.60
C GLN A 70 15.64 -35.16 10.43
N LEU A 71 14.81 -34.11 10.45
CA LEU A 71 15.07 -32.91 11.25
C LEU A 71 15.06 -33.20 12.77
N GLU A 72 14.11 -34.01 13.23
CA GLU A 72 14.01 -34.44 14.64
C GLU A 72 15.22 -35.29 15.06
N ASP A 73 15.63 -36.25 14.22
CA ASP A 73 16.75 -37.13 14.48
C ASP A 73 18.13 -36.44 14.30
N SER A 74 18.18 -35.37 13.51
CA SER A 74 19.44 -34.69 13.19
C SER A 74 20.11 -34.09 14.44
N LYS A 75 21.40 -34.39 14.62
CA LYS A 75 22.29 -33.74 15.61
C LYS A 75 23.16 -32.65 15.00
N GLU A 76 22.81 -32.22 13.80
CA GLU A 76 23.54 -31.24 13.01
C GLU A 76 23.55 -29.84 13.65
N ARG A 77 24.44 -28.99 13.14
CA ARG A 77 24.49 -27.57 13.50
C ARG A 77 23.13 -26.92 13.29
N PHE A 78 22.81 -25.95 14.15
CA PHE A 78 21.52 -25.27 14.13
C PHE A 78 21.20 -24.58 12.80
N GLU A 79 22.22 -24.08 12.09
CA GLU A 79 22.07 -23.49 10.75
C GLU A 79 21.51 -24.48 9.72
N VAL A 80 21.95 -25.74 9.78
CA VAL A 80 21.43 -26.82 8.90
C VAL A 80 19.99 -27.14 9.25
N LYS A 81 19.65 -27.12 10.55
CA LYS A 81 18.27 -27.30 11.00
C LYS A 81 17.35 -26.19 10.48
N ILE A 82 17.80 -24.92 10.51
CA ILE A 82 17.04 -23.81 9.94
C ILE A 82 16.83 -24.00 8.44
N MET A 83 17.85 -24.41 7.68
CA MET A 83 17.71 -24.66 6.24
C MET A 83 16.67 -25.76 5.94
N LEU A 84 16.65 -26.83 6.72
CA LEU A 84 15.64 -27.89 6.63
C LEU A 84 14.24 -27.37 6.99
N MET A 85 14.12 -26.57 8.05
CA MET A 85 12.86 -25.95 8.46
C MET A 85 12.33 -24.99 7.38
N GLU A 86 13.20 -24.22 6.72
CA GLU A 86 12.83 -23.34 5.61
C GLU A 86 12.33 -24.13 4.40
N LEU A 87 12.90 -25.30 4.12
CA LEU A 87 12.43 -26.16 3.04
C LEU A 87 11.05 -26.74 3.37
N ILE A 88 10.87 -27.27 4.59
CA ILE A 88 9.59 -27.82 5.06
C ILE A 88 8.51 -26.74 5.05
N SER A 89 8.81 -25.53 5.54
CA SER A 89 7.81 -24.45 5.58
C SER A 89 7.35 -24.01 4.19
N ARG A 90 8.26 -24.01 3.21
CA ARG A 90 7.91 -23.71 1.81
C ARG A 90 7.07 -24.82 1.18
N LEU A 91 7.38 -26.08 1.46
CA LEU A 91 6.58 -27.23 0.99
C LEU A 91 5.16 -27.17 1.54
N VAL A 92 5.02 -26.95 2.85
CA VAL A 92 3.72 -26.85 3.52
C VAL A 92 2.91 -25.68 2.98
N GLY A 93 3.53 -24.51 2.78
CA GLY A 93 2.83 -23.32 2.30
C GLY A 93 2.38 -23.38 0.84
N ILE A 94 3.14 -24.05 -0.04
CA ILE A 94 2.82 -24.13 -1.48
C ILE A 94 1.80 -25.25 -1.76
N HIS A 95 1.99 -26.42 -1.16
CA HIS A 95 1.15 -27.59 -1.41
C HIS A 95 0.03 -27.78 -0.39
N GLU A 96 -0.12 -26.84 0.56
CA GLU A 96 -1.14 -26.88 1.63
C GLU A 96 -1.13 -28.22 2.40
N LEU A 97 0.06 -28.63 2.87
CA LEU A 97 0.31 -29.93 3.48
C LEU A 97 -0.12 -30.00 4.95
N PHE A 98 -0.61 -31.16 5.38
CA PHE A 98 -0.99 -31.39 6.79
C PHE A 98 0.20 -31.92 7.59
N LEU A 99 0.87 -31.04 8.33
CA LEU A 99 2.08 -31.42 9.08
C LEU A 99 2.06 -30.85 10.52
N PHE A 100 1.11 -31.35 11.33
CA PHE A 100 0.81 -30.78 12.64
C PHE A 100 1.96 -30.86 13.65
N ASN A 101 2.78 -31.91 13.58
CA ASN A 101 3.94 -32.08 14.48
C ASN A 101 5.02 -30.99 14.31
N PHE A 102 5.01 -30.29 13.17
CA PHE A 102 5.95 -29.21 12.91
C PHE A 102 5.72 -27.99 13.81
N TYR A 103 4.47 -27.67 14.18
CA TYR A 103 4.18 -26.48 14.98
C TYR A 103 4.67 -26.59 16.44
N PRO A 104 4.44 -27.69 17.17
CA PRO A 104 5.06 -27.90 18.48
C PRO A 104 6.59 -27.91 18.41
N PHE A 105 7.17 -28.45 17.33
CA PHE A 105 8.62 -28.40 17.12
C PHE A 105 9.12 -26.96 16.99
N LEU A 106 8.43 -26.12 16.20
CA LEU A 106 8.73 -24.69 16.07
C LEU A 106 8.62 -23.94 17.40
N GLN A 107 7.59 -24.21 18.20
CA GLN A 107 7.32 -23.52 19.48
C GLN A 107 8.53 -23.58 20.44
N ARG A 108 9.27 -24.69 20.45
CA ARG A 108 10.49 -24.85 21.26
C ARG A 108 11.56 -23.79 20.94
N PHE A 109 11.61 -23.32 19.70
CA PHE A 109 12.61 -22.37 19.22
C PHE A 109 12.12 -20.92 19.14
N LEU A 110 10.86 -20.65 19.51
CA LEU A 110 10.26 -19.31 19.52
C LEU A 110 10.64 -18.51 20.77
N GLN A 111 11.94 -18.32 20.99
CA GLN A 111 12.49 -17.50 22.06
C GLN A 111 13.30 -16.32 21.47
N PRO A 112 13.16 -15.08 21.98
CA PRO A 112 13.86 -13.92 21.44
C PRO A 112 15.39 -13.99 21.48
N HIS A 113 15.95 -14.73 22.43
CA HIS A 113 17.40 -14.87 22.60
C HIS A 113 18.04 -15.84 21.61
N GLN A 114 17.24 -16.69 20.98
CA GLN A 114 17.75 -17.69 20.05
C GLN A 114 18.41 -16.99 18.84
N ARG A 115 19.27 -17.72 18.11
CA ARG A 115 19.92 -17.18 16.90
C ARG A 115 18.96 -17.25 15.71
N GLU A 116 18.98 -16.21 14.86
CA GLU A 116 18.21 -16.14 13.60
C GLU A 116 16.71 -16.42 13.75
N VAL A 117 16.11 -15.97 14.85
CA VAL A 117 14.71 -16.25 15.20
C VAL A 117 13.73 -15.66 14.20
N THR A 118 14.14 -14.63 13.48
CA THR A 118 13.37 -14.05 12.36
C THR A 118 13.14 -15.07 11.25
N LYS A 119 14.09 -15.98 10.99
CA LYS A 119 13.91 -17.09 10.04
C LYS A 119 12.94 -18.15 10.56
N ILE A 120 12.97 -18.43 11.86
CA ILE A 120 12.06 -19.40 12.49
C ILE A 120 10.63 -18.87 12.47
N LEU A 121 10.45 -17.57 12.79
CA LEU A 121 9.16 -16.88 12.64
C LEU A 121 8.68 -16.87 11.19
N LEU A 122 9.60 -16.74 10.23
CA LEU A 122 9.28 -16.88 8.81
C LEU A 122 8.76 -18.27 8.48
N CYS A 123 9.42 -19.32 8.98
CA CYS A 123 8.98 -20.69 8.78
C CYS A 123 7.57 -20.92 9.35
N ALA A 124 7.27 -20.37 10.54
CA ALA A 124 5.95 -20.45 11.14
C ALA A 124 4.88 -19.72 10.30
N ALA A 125 5.18 -18.51 9.82
CA ALA A 125 4.25 -17.73 9.00
C ALA A 125 4.04 -18.31 7.60
N GLN A 126 5.06 -18.94 7.01
CA GLN A 126 4.96 -19.61 5.70
C GLN A 126 4.20 -20.93 5.77
N SER A 127 4.40 -21.72 6.83
CA SER A 127 3.71 -23.01 7.01
C SER A 127 2.25 -22.88 7.45
N SER A 128 1.81 -21.70 7.88
CA SER A 128 0.41 -21.43 8.19
C SER A 128 -0.40 -21.34 6.89
N HIS A 129 -1.51 -22.07 6.76
CA HIS A 129 -2.40 -22.01 5.59
C HIS A 129 -3.85 -22.27 6.00
N GLN A 130 -4.81 -21.93 5.14
CA GLN A 130 -6.24 -21.91 5.50
C GLN A 130 -6.78 -23.26 6.00
N LEU A 131 -6.20 -24.37 5.55
CA LEU A 131 -6.63 -25.73 5.91
C LEU A 131 -6.06 -26.24 7.25
N VAL A 132 -5.16 -25.50 7.91
CA VAL A 132 -4.66 -25.91 9.24
C VAL A 132 -5.70 -25.57 10.30
N PRO A 133 -6.03 -26.49 11.22
CA PRO A 133 -6.93 -26.20 12.33
C PRO A 133 -6.41 -25.02 13.18
N PRO A 134 -7.28 -24.08 13.57
CA PRO A 134 -6.89 -22.92 14.38
C PRO A 134 -6.30 -23.33 15.74
N ASP A 135 -6.79 -24.43 16.34
CA ASP A 135 -6.35 -24.96 17.64
C ASP A 135 -4.83 -25.25 17.70
N ILE A 136 -4.21 -25.56 16.56
CA ILE A 136 -2.77 -25.85 16.47
C ILE A 136 -1.95 -24.56 16.30
N ILE A 137 -2.50 -23.56 15.60
CA ILE A 137 -1.83 -22.28 15.32
C ILE A 137 -1.99 -21.29 16.48
N GLU A 138 -3.12 -21.32 17.18
CA GLU A 138 -3.38 -20.48 18.36
C GLU A 138 -2.25 -20.54 19.41
N PRO A 139 -1.76 -21.72 19.87
CA PRO A 139 -0.64 -21.78 20.80
C PRO A 139 0.67 -21.25 20.21
N VAL A 140 0.87 -21.34 18.89
CA VAL A 140 2.02 -20.70 18.22
C VAL A 140 1.91 -19.18 18.30
N ILE A 141 0.75 -18.61 18.01
CA ILE A 141 0.52 -17.16 18.12
C ILE A 141 0.68 -16.71 19.58
N MET A 142 0.14 -17.47 20.53
CA MET A 142 0.20 -17.15 21.95
C MET A 142 1.63 -17.19 22.50
N THR A 143 2.44 -18.18 22.08
CA THR A 143 3.87 -18.23 22.44
C THR A 143 4.65 -17.06 21.84
N ILE A 144 4.35 -16.62 20.61
CA ILE A 144 4.96 -15.42 20.02
C ILE A 144 4.56 -14.17 20.82
N ALA A 145 3.28 -14.01 21.17
CA ALA A 145 2.80 -12.87 21.94
C ALA A 145 3.47 -12.80 23.32
N ASN A 146 3.45 -13.90 24.07
CA ASN A 146 3.98 -13.98 25.43
C ASN A 146 5.51 -13.82 25.49
N ASN A 147 6.24 -14.31 24.48
CA ASN A 147 7.70 -14.25 24.49
C ASN A 147 8.25 -12.97 23.84
N PHE A 148 7.63 -12.44 22.79
CA PHE A 148 8.16 -11.32 22.01
C PHE A 148 7.50 -9.99 22.34
N VAL A 149 6.19 -9.97 22.57
CA VAL A 149 5.40 -8.74 22.78
C VAL A 149 5.26 -8.46 24.28
N THR A 150 6.40 -8.27 24.94
CA THR A 150 6.46 -7.87 26.35
C THR A 150 7.29 -6.61 26.51
N ASP A 151 6.97 -5.81 27.53
CA ASP A 151 7.66 -4.54 27.81
C ASP A 151 9.15 -4.72 28.20
N ARG A 152 9.57 -5.96 28.51
CA ARG A 152 10.97 -6.31 28.81
C ARG A 152 11.83 -6.37 27.56
N ASN A 153 11.22 -6.62 26.40
CA ASN A 153 11.94 -6.80 25.15
C ASN A 153 12.23 -5.46 24.48
N SER A 154 13.21 -5.45 23.57
CA SER A 154 13.47 -4.28 22.75
C SER A 154 12.31 -4.02 21.78
N GLY A 155 12.10 -2.75 21.43
CA GLY A 155 11.08 -2.39 20.45
C GLY A 155 11.26 -3.05 19.08
N GLU A 156 12.47 -3.53 18.75
CA GLU A 156 12.75 -4.29 17.52
C GLU A 156 12.20 -5.72 17.60
N VAL A 157 12.44 -6.41 18.72
CA VAL A 157 11.90 -7.75 18.98
C VAL A 157 10.37 -7.73 18.99
N MET A 158 9.78 -6.72 19.64
CA MET A 158 8.31 -6.53 19.64
C MET A 158 7.77 -6.31 18.23
N THR A 159 8.48 -5.57 17.36
CA THR A 159 8.04 -5.37 15.98
C THR A 159 8.06 -6.62 15.15
N VAL A 160 9.12 -7.41 15.30
CA VAL A 160 9.27 -8.71 14.64
C VAL A 160 8.13 -9.64 15.08
N GLY A 161 7.80 -9.67 16.38
CA GLY A 161 6.69 -10.45 16.92
C GLY A 161 5.33 -10.03 16.34
N ILE A 162 4.99 -8.74 16.38
CA ILE A 162 3.70 -8.24 15.84
C ILE A 162 3.61 -8.44 14.33
N ASN A 163 4.70 -8.22 13.59
CA ASN A 163 4.72 -8.47 12.15
C ASN A 163 4.55 -9.97 11.83
N ALA A 164 5.20 -10.86 12.59
CA ALA A 164 5.02 -12.31 12.41
C ALA A 164 3.57 -12.74 12.67
N ILE A 165 2.95 -12.27 13.76
CA ILE A 165 1.53 -12.53 14.06
C ILE A 165 0.64 -12.00 12.93
N LYS A 166 0.93 -10.81 12.40
CA LYS A 166 0.21 -10.25 11.25
C LYS A 166 0.30 -11.14 10.01
N GLU A 167 1.46 -11.69 9.69
CA GLU A 167 1.62 -12.56 8.51
C GLU A 167 0.99 -13.95 8.72
N VAL A 168 1.01 -14.50 9.94
CA VAL A 168 0.27 -15.73 10.30
C VAL A 168 -1.23 -15.49 10.18
N ALA A 169 -1.75 -14.43 10.82
CA ALA A 169 -3.17 -14.06 10.78
C ALA A 169 -3.66 -13.69 9.37
N GLY A 170 -2.75 -13.26 8.49
CA GLY A 170 -3.08 -13.01 7.08
C GLY A 170 -3.41 -14.28 6.30
N ARG A 171 -2.96 -15.45 6.76
CA ARG A 171 -3.26 -16.76 6.16
C ARG A 171 -4.33 -17.51 6.95
N CYS A 172 -4.21 -17.49 8.28
CA CYS A 172 -5.14 -18.14 9.20
C CYS A 172 -5.77 -17.10 10.13
N PRO A 173 -6.80 -16.36 9.69
CA PRO A 173 -7.39 -15.31 10.52
C PRO A 173 -8.17 -15.83 11.73
N LEU A 174 -8.61 -17.09 11.71
CA LEU A 174 -9.36 -17.70 12.81
C LEU A 174 -8.48 -18.00 14.04
N ALA A 175 -7.16 -18.10 13.86
CA ALA A 175 -6.27 -18.56 14.91
C ALA A 175 -5.95 -17.50 15.99
N ILE A 176 -6.42 -16.25 15.82
CA ILE A 176 -6.20 -15.18 16.81
C ILE A 176 -7.47 -14.93 17.62
N ASN A 177 -7.33 -14.93 18.94
CA ASN A 177 -8.42 -14.57 19.84
C ASN A 177 -8.72 -13.08 19.80
N GLU A 178 -9.98 -12.71 20.03
CA GLU A 178 -10.41 -11.31 20.06
C GLU A 178 -9.65 -10.51 21.12
N ASP A 179 -9.51 -11.07 22.33
CA ASP A 179 -8.80 -10.41 23.44
C ASP A 179 -7.34 -10.11 23.08
N LEU A 180 -6.65 -11.10 22.50
CA LEU A 180 -5.26 -10.93 22.07
C LEU A 180 -5.15 -9.87 20.96
N LEU A 181 -6.08 -9.87 19.99
CA LEU A 181 -6.10 -8.86 18.94
C LEU A 181 -6.31 -7.45 19.51
N GLN A 182 -7.22 -7.29 20.47
CA GLN A 182 -7.49 -6.02 21.13
C GLN A 182 -6.26 -5.52 21.91
N ASP A 183 -5.58 -6.41 22.65
CA ASP A 183 -4.33 -6.09 23.35
C ASP A 183 -3.23 -5.66 22.38
N LEU A 184 -3.02 -6.40 21.29
CA LEU A 184 -2.04 -6.04 20.27
C LEU A 184 -2.37 -4.70 19.59
N ALA A 185 -3.66 -4.37 19.43
CA ALA A 185 -4.11 -3.11 18.85
C ALA A 185 -3.80 -1.89 19.76
N GLN A 186 -3.68 -2.08 21.09
CA GLN A 186 -3.34 -1.00 22.02
C GLN A 186 -1.94 -0.43 21.76
N TYR A 187 -1.02 -1.22 21.21
CA TYR A 187 0.34 -0.78 20.85
C TYR A 187 0.37 0.29 19.73
N LYS A 188 -0.77 0.68 19.14
CA LYS A 188 -0.89 1.81 18.20
C LYS A 188 -0.47 3.17 18.79
N THR A 189 -0.41 3.30 20.11
CA THR A 189 0.04 4.50 20.84
C THR A 189 1.39 4.32 21.53
N HIS A 190 2.09 3.21 21.27
CA HIS A 190 3.39 2.92 21.88
C HIS A 190 4.46 3.97 21.53
N LYS A 191 5.45 4.16 22.42
CA LYS A 191 6.53 5.15 22.28
C LYS A 191 7.37 4.92 21.02
N ASP A 192 7.64 3.66 20.70
CA ASP A 192 8.43 3.28 19.53
C ASP A 192 7.60 3.30 18.25
N LYS A 193 8.08 4.07 17.27
CA LYS A 193 7.44 4.20 15.96
C LYS A 193 7.32 2.86 15.23
N ASN A 194 8.30 1.96 15.39
CA ASN A 194 8.26 0.66 14.72
C ASN A 194 7.07 -0.16 15.25
N VAL A 195 6.98 -0.33 16.57
CA VAL A 195 5.90 -1.08 17.24
C VAL A 195 4.54 -0.48 16.88
N MET A 196 4.45 0.86 16.94
CA MET A 196 3.26 1.62 16.55
C MET A 196 2.82 1.34 15.10
N MET A 197 3.76 1.23 14.16
CA MET A 197 3.46 0.99 12.75
C MET A 197 3.08 -0.48 12.49
N SER A 198 3.75 -1.44 13.16
CA SER A 198 3.40 -2.85 13.11
C SER A 198 1.98 -3.10 13.63
N ALA A 199 1.62 -2.54 14.79
CA ALA A 199 0.27 -2.63 15.36
C ALA A 199 -0.80 -2.02 14.42
N ARG A 200 -0.50 -0.87 13.79
CA ARG A 200 -1.39 -0.30 12.76
C ARG A 200 -1.51 -1.19 11.52
N GLY A 201 -0.45 -1.90 11.14
CA GLY A 201 -0.49 -2.89 10.07
C GLY A 201 -1.44 -4.05 10.38
N LEU A 202 -1.43 -4.54 11.62
CA LEU A 202 -2.35 -5.58 12.08
C LEU A 202 -3.80 -5.10 12.08
N ILE A 203 -4.06 -3.89 12.62
CA ILE A 203 -5.40 -3.26 12.56
C ILE A 203 -5.87 -3.14 11.11
N GLN A 204 -5.00 -2.74 10.19
CA GLN A 204 -5.36 -2.59 8.79
C GLN A 204 -5.73 -3.93 8.12
N LEU A 205 -5.07 -5.03 8.50
CA LEU A 205 -5.41 -6.38 8.06
C LEU A 205 -6.81 -6.79 8.54
N PHE A 206 -7.10 -6.60 9.83
CA PHE A 206 -8.41 -6.96 10.38
C PHE A 206 -9.54 -6.04 9.92
N ARG A 207 -9.26 -4.80 9.50
CA ARG A 207 -10.25 -3.96 8.77
C ARG A 207 -10.68 -4.53 7.42
N SER A 208 -9.83 -5.34 6.78
CA SER A 208 -10.16 -6.02 5.52
C SER A 208 -10.73 -7.42 5.72
N LEU A 209 -10.39 -8.09 6.82
CA LEU A 209 -10.82 -9.48 7.08
C LEU A 209 -12.08 -9.56 7.95
N ASN A 210 -12.07 -8.91 9.11
CA ASN A 210 -13.22 -8.83 9.99
C ASN A 210 -13.12 -7.60 10.93
N PRO A 211 -13.80 -6.50 10.59
CA PRO A 211 -13.80 -5.30 11.43
C PRO A 211 -14.50 -5.46 12.77
N GLN A 212 -15.30 -6.52 12.98
CA GLN A 212 -16.10 -6.68 14.20
C GLN A 212 -15.22 -7.00 15.41
N MET A 213 -14.19 -7.84 15.24
CA MET A 213 -13.21 -8.19 16.29
C MET A 213 -12.41 -6.97 16.78
N LEU A 214 -12.36 -5.89 15.99
CA LEU A 214 -11.73 -4.65 16.39
C LEU A 214 -12.71 -3.77 17.17
N HIS A 215 -12.20 -3.06 18.19
CA HIS A 215 -12.95 -2.01 18.86
C HIS A 215 -13.48 -0.95 17.88
N LYS A 216 -14.64 -0.36 18.19
CA LYS A 216 -15.31 0.68 17.37
C LYS A 216 -14.38 1.84 16.96
N LYS A 217 -13.43 2.21 17.83
CA LYS A 217 -12.43 3.27 17.58
C LYS A 217 -11.48 2.93 16.43
N ASP A 218 -11.23 1.64 16.21
CA ASP A 218 -10.22 1.13 15.28
C ASP A 218 -10.80 0.62 13.97
N ARG A 219 -12.14 0.53 13.82
CA ARG A 219 -12.81 0.09 12.59
C ARG A 219 -12.62 1.03 11.38
N GLY A 220 -12.28 2.29 11.62
CA GLY A 220 -12.15 3.28 10.54
C GLY A 220 -13.49 3.72 9.96
N ARG A 221 -13.48 4.32 8.76
CA ARG A 221 -14.72 4.67 8.05
C ARG A 221 -15.34 3.38 7.51
N PRO A 222 -16.63 3.09 7.76
CA PRO A 222 -17.28 1.91 7.22
C PRO A 222 -17.31 2.02 5.69
N THR A 223 -16.62 1.08 5.04
CA THR A 223 -16.63 0.90 3.59
C THR A 223 -17.53 -0.30 3.29
N GLU A 224 -18.16 -0.35 2.11
CA GLU A 224 -18.95 -1.50 1.68
C GLU A 224 -18.16 -2.82 1.74
N ALA A 225 -16.90 -2.80 1.27
CA ALA A 225 -15.97 -3.93 1.40
C ALA A 225 -15.73 -4.36 2.86
N SER A 226 -15.77 -3.42 3.82
CA SER A 226 -15.63 -3.75 5.25
C SER A 226 -16.92 -4.31 5.86
N LYS A 227 -18.09 -4.06 5.26
CA LYS A 227 -19.36 -4.68 5.68
C LYS A 227 -19.51 -6.10 5.13
N GLU A 228 -18.98 -6.35 3.95
CA GLU A 228 -18.96 -7.67 3.30
C GLU A 228 -17.85 -8.60 3.84
N ALA A 229 -16.83 -8.03 4.49
CA ALA A 229 -15.73 -8.78 5.08
C ALA A 229 -16.18 -9.64 6.26
N LYS A 230 -16.27 -10.95 6.03
CA LYS A 230 -16.46 -11.98 7.06
C LYS A 230 -15.31 -12.99 6.97
N ILE A 231 -14.82 -13.44 8.13
CA ILE A 231 -13.88 -14.56 8.20
C ILE A 231 -14.65 -15.84 7.86
N LYS A 232 -14.05 -16.66 6.99
CA LYS A 232 -14.56 -18.00 6.64
C LYS A 232 -14.41 -18.91 7.84
N ASP A 233 -15.38 -19.75 8.11
CA ASP A 233 -15.25 -20.80 9.11
C ASP A 233 -14.25 -21.86 8.64
N TYR A 234 -13.72 -22.65 9.57
CA TYR A 234 -12.74 -23.69 9.22
C TYR A 234 -13.35 -24.71 8.25
N GLY A 235 -12.72 -24.89 7.09
CA GLY A 235 -13.23 -25.75 6.02
C GLY A 235 -14.33 -25.14 5.14
N GLU A 236 -14.73 -23.88 5.38
CA GLU A 236 -15.70 -23.18 4.53
C GLU A 236 -15.03 -22.73 3.22
N LEU A 237 -15.49 -23.30 2.09
CA LEU A 237 -15.08 -22.90 0.75
C LEU A 237 -15.97 -21.76 0.27
N GLU A 238 -15.36 -20.68 -0.23
CA GLU A 238 -16.08 -19.55 -0.84
C GLU A 238 -16.42 -19.89 -2.29
N ALA A 239 -17.43 -20.75 -2.47
CA ALA A 239 -18.07 -20.94 -3.76
C ALA A 239 -19.05 -19.77 -3.97
N LYS A 240 -18.79 -18.92 -4.96
CA LYS A 240 -19.71 -17.86 -5.33
C LYS A 240 -20.59 -18.36 -6.46
N ASP A 241 -21.90 -18.42 -6.20
CA ASP A 241 -22.91 -18.74 -7.21
C ASP A 241 -23.16 -17.57 -8.18
N TYR A 242 -22.53 -16.41 -7.94
CA TYR A 242 -22.73 -15.18 -8.68
C TYR A 242 -21.40 -14.51 -9.06
N ILE A 243 -21.41 -13.75 -10.16
CA ILE A 243 -20.28 -12.92 -10.57
C ILE A 243 -20.26 -11.68 -9.65
N PRO A 244 -19.17 -11.42 -8.90
CA PRO A 244 -19.09 -10.24 -8.04
C PRO A 244 -19.33 -8.95 -8.84
N GLY A 245 -20.24 -8.10 -8.39
CA GLY A 245 -20.59 -6.84 -9.09
C GLY A 245 -21.61 -7.00 -10.23
N ALA A 246 -22.17 -8.20 -10.45
CA ALA A 246 -23.32 -8.38 -11.35
C ALA A 246 -24.61 -7.72 -10.84
N GLU A 247 -24.64 -7.27 -9.58
CA GLU A 247 -25.73 -6.45 -8.99
C GLU A 247 -25.99 -5.13 -9.71
N VAL A 248 -25.03 -4.66 -10.52
CA VAL A 248 -25.09 -3.40 -11.26
C VAL A 248 -25.83 -3.54 -12.60
N LEU A 249 -26.04 -4.78 -13.05
CA LEU A 249 -26.81 -5.04 -14.26
C LEU A 249 -28.28 -5.14 -13.91
N GLU A 250 -29.11 -4.48 -14.69
CA GLU A 250 -30.56 -4.59 -14.61
C GLU A 250 -31.02 -6.03 -14.92
N VAL A 251 -32.04 -6.49 -14.20
CA VAL A 251 -32.67 -7.79 -14.45
C VAL A 251 -33.65 -7.59 -15.61
N GLU A 252 -33.49 -8.36 -16.69
CA GLU A 252 -34.45 -8.38 -17.81
C GLU A 252 -35.83 -8.84 -17.28
N GLY A 253 -36.68 -7.87 -16.93
CA GLY A 253 -37.97 -8.08 -16.28
C GLY A 253 -38.53 -6.84 -15.57
N GLU A 254 -37.67 -5.92 -15.10
CA GLU A 254 -38.11 -4.66 -14.44
C GLU A 254 -38.64 -3.61 -15.45
N HIS A 255 -38.44 -3.82 -16.75
CA HIS A 255 -38.94 -2.93 -17.82
C HIS A 255 -40.47 -2.91 -17.99
N LYS A 256 -41.24 -3.70 -17.23
CA LYS A 256 -42.70 -3.75 -17.34
C LYS A 256 -43.45 -3.01 -16.23
N ASP A 257 -42.78 -2.63 -15.14
CA ASP A 257 -43.46 -2.06 -13.97
C ASP A 257 -43.18 -0.55 -13.78
N GLU A 258 -42.24 0.04 -14.54
CA GLU A 258 -41.91 1.48 -14.46
C GLU A 258 -42.58 2.34 -15.56
N GLU A 259 -43.26 1.75 -16.56
CA GLU A 259 -43.98 2.51 -17.61
C GLU A 259 -45.45 2.85 -17.26
N GLU A 260 -46.00 2.38 -16.13
CA GLU A 260 -47.41 2.66 -15.73
C GLU A 260 -47.58 3.53 -14.46
N ALA A 261 -46.53 4.24 -14.01
CA ALA A 261 -46.59 5.02 -12.75
C ALA A 261 -46.29 6.53 -12.86
N ASP A 262 -46.30 7.12 -14.07
CA ASP A 262 -46.00 8.55 -14.29
C ASP A 262 -47.07 9.27 -15.14
N GLU A 263 -48.35 9.05 -14.84
CA GLU A 263 -49.45 9.88 -15.39
C GLU A 263 -50.46 10.17 -14.29
N ASP A 264 -50.16 11.12 -13.38
CA ASP A 264 -51.13 12.00 -12.72
C ASP A 264 -50.47 12.88 -11.63
N GLY A 265 -50.41 14.21 -11.86
CA GLY A 265 -50.23 15.18 -10.76
C GLY A 265 -49.26 16.34 -10.98
N TRP A 266 -49.44 17.14 -12.03
CA TRP A 266 -48.88 18.50 -12.11
C TRP A 266 -50.02 19.52 -12.18
N GLU A 267 -50.58 19.88 -11.03
CA GLU A 267 -51.49 21.01 -10.90
C GLU A 267 -50.69 22.28 -10.58
N SER A 268 -50.94 23.30 -11.39
CA SER A 268 -50.23 24.57 -11.43
C SER A 268 -50.51 25.43 -10.19
N VAL A 269 -49.48 26.05 -9.62
CA VAL A 269 -49.63 27.29 -8.85
C VAL A 269 -48.52 28.26 -9.27
N SER A 270 -48.92 29.25 -10.06
CA SER A 270 -48.19 30.50 -10.26
C SER A 270 -48.46 31.41 -9.06
N ASP A 271 -47.42 32.05 -8.51
CA ASP A 271 -47.50 33.43 -8.06
C ASP A 271 -46.07 34.03 -8.02
N GLU A 272 -46.00 35.22 -8.60
CA GLU A 272 -44.82 36.04 -8.88
C GLU A 272 -44.38 36.84 -7.63
N ASP A 273 -43.07 37.02 -7.40
CA ASP A 273 -42.45 38.36 -7.28
C ASP A 273 -40.94 38.30 -6.94
N GLU A 274 -40.27 39.33 -7.45
CA GLU A 274 -38.84 39.54 -7.74
C GLU A 274 -37.88 39.67 -6.54
N GLU A 275 -36.61 39.25 -6.70
CA GLU A 275 -35.43 40.14 -6.78
C GLU A 275 -34.09 39.35 -6.85
N GLU A 276 -33.14 39.94 -7.58
CA GLU A 276 -31.92 39.39 -8.17
C GLU A 276 -30.83 38.84 -7.22
N GLU A 277 -30.15 37.77 -7.62
CA GLU A 277 -28.68 37.68 -7.57
C GLU A 277 -28.15 36.66 -8.61
N ASP A 278 -27.44 37.19 -9.61
CA ASP A 278 -26.77 36.50 -10.73
C ASP A 278 -25.73 35.46 -10.25
N ASP A 279 -26.11 34.19 -10.29
CA ASP A 279 -25.27 33.00 -10.12
C ASP A 279 -25.35 32.19 -11.43
N GLY A 280 -24.35 32.40 -12.29
CA GLY A 280 -24.14 31.61 -13.50
C GLY A 280 -23.94 30.13 -13.19
N GLU A 281 -25.06 29.42 -13.17
CA GLU A 281 -25.23 27.97 -13.15
C GLU A 281 -24.29 27.32 -14.17
N TRP A 282 -23.41 26.46 -13.65
CA TRP A 282 -22.47 25.71 -14.47
C TRP A 282 -23.25 24.67 -15.28
N VAL A 283 -23.47 24.96 -16.56
CA VAL A 283 -23.87 23.98 -17.56
C VAL A 283 -22.78 22.89 -17.61
N ASP A 284 -23.05 21.77 -16.92
CA ASP A 284 -22.26 20.55 -17.03
C ASP A 284 -22.44 20.03 -18.45
N ILE A 285 -21.35 20.03 -19.23
CA ILE A 285 -21.37 19.47 -20.59
C ILE A 285 -21.39 17.94 -20.43
N HIS A 286 -22.61 17.40 -20.43
CA HIS A 286 -22.98 16.01 -20.28
C HIS A 286 -22.27 15.09 -21.28
N HIS A 287 -21.67 14.00 -20.78
CA HIS A 287 -21.35 12.82 -21.57
C HIS A 287 -22.27 11.67 -21.13
N SER A 288 -23.27 11.42 -21.97
CA SER A 288 -24.45 10.53 -21.91
C SER A 288 -24.27 9.04 -21.53
N SER A 289 -23.16 8.61 -20.92
CA SER A 289 -22.93 7.16 -20.65
C SER A 289 -22.44 6.84 -19.23
N ASP A 290 -22.23 7.84 -18.37
CA ASP A 290 -21.71 7.67 -17.00
C ASP A 290 -22.78 7.99 -15.92
N GLU A 291 -23.86 8.72 -16.25
CA GLU A 291 -24.91 9.14 -15.29
C GLU A 291 -25.75 7.95 -14.76
N ASP A 292 -26.17 7.03 -15.63
CA ASP A 292 -26.92 5.84 -15.21
C ASP A 292 -26.14 4.99 -14.19
N THR A 293 -24.81 4.97 -14.26
CA THR A 293 -24.00 4.13 -13.37
C THR A 293 -23.81 4.71 -11.97
N GLY A 294 -23.90 6.04 -11.82
CA GLY A 294 -23.77 6.73 -10.54
C GLY A 294 -25.05 6.61 -9.72
N GLU A 295 -26.20 6.84 -10.35
CA GLU A 295 -27.51 6.71 -9.73
C GLU A 295 -27.84 5.25 -9.37
N VAL A 296 -27.51 4.29 -10.23
CA VAL A 296 -27.64 2.86 -9.93
C VAL A 296 -26.74 2.44 -8.77
N ALA A 297 -25.52 2.99 -8.65
CA ALA A 297 -24.64 2.71 -7.51
C ALA A 297 -25.16 3.28 -6.18
N GLU A 298 -25.82 4.44 -6.19
CA GLU A 298 -26.46 5.02 -5.01
C GLU A 298 -27.75 4.29 -4.62
N LYS A 299 -28.58 3.90 -5.60
CA LYS A 299 -29.76 3.05 -5.39
C LYS A 299 -29.38 1.66 -4.89
N LEU A 300 -28.28 1.08 -5.37
CA LEU A 300 -27.75 -0.17 -4.82
C LEU A 300 -27.26 0.03 -3.39
N GLN A 301 -26.67 1.18 -3.05
CA GLN A 301 -26.16 1.48 -1.71
C GLN A 301 -27.23 1.45 -0.60
N SER A 302 -28.50 1.73 -0.92
CA SER A 302 -29.62 1.68 0.03
C SER A 302 -30.19 0.26 0.23
N ILE A 303 -29.95 -0.66 -0.70
CA ILE A 303 -30.43 -2.05 -0.66
C ILE A 303 -29.57 -2.91 0.30
N PRO A 304 -30.17 -3.78 1.14
CA PRO A 304 -29.43 -4.68 2.03
C PRO A 304 -28.54 -5.66 1.25
N ILE A 305 -27.44 -6.07 1.88
CA ILE A 305 -26.37 -6.86 1.24
C ILE A 305 -26.89 -8.21 0.72
N GLU A 306 -27.86 -8.82 1.39
CA GLU A 306 -28.46 -10.09 1.00
C GLU A 306 -29.28 -9.98 -0.29
N GLU A 307 -30.04 -8.90 -0.45
CA GLU A 307 -30.80 -8.62 -1.67
C GLU A 307 -29.88 -8.32 -2.85
N ARG A 308 -28.76 -7.64 -2.65
CA ARG A 308 -27.76 -7.44 -3.72
C ARG A 308 -27.16 -8.76 -4.21
N LYS A 309 -26.86 -9.68 -3.29
CA LYS A 309 -26.38 -11.02 -3.63
C LYS A 309 -27.43 -11.82 -4.39
N ALA A 310 -28.69 -11.73 -3.98
CA ALA A 310 -29.80 -12.37 -4.67
C ALA A 310 -29.98 -11.81 -6.09
N LYS A 311 -29.93 -10.48 -6.27
CA LYS A 311 -29.96 -9.83 -7.59
C LYS A 311 -28.78 -10.29 -8.46
N ALA A 312 -27.57 -10.31 -7.92
CA ALA A 312 -26.38 -10.77 -8.65
C ALA A 312 -26.48 -12.25 -9.07
N ALA A 313 -27.04 -13.12 -8.20
CA ALA A 313 -27.26 -14.53 -8.50
C ALA A 313 -28.35 -14.71 -9.56
N ALA A 314 -29.44 -13.95 -9.48
CA ALA A 314 -30.50 -13.96 -10.48
C ALA A 314 -29.96 -13.55 -11.86
N VAL A 315 -29.22 -12.44 -11.97
CA VAL A 315 -28.61 -11.98 -13.23
C VAL A 315 -27.62 -13.00 -13.78
N SER A 316 -26.78 -13.58 -12.90
CA SER A 316 -25.76 -14.56 -13.33
C SER A 316 -26.38 -15.89 -13.79
N GLY A 317 -27.56 -16.25 -13.25
CA GLY A 317 -28.27 -17.47 -13.59
C GLY A 317 -29.27 -17.33 -14.75
N SER A 318 -29.82 -16.13 -14.98
CA SER A 318 -30.88 -15.90 -15.98
C SER A 318 -30.36 -15.43 -17.34
N ARG A 319 -29.24 -14.70 -17.38
CA ARG A 319 -28.74 -14.00 -18.59
C ARG A 319 -27.34 -14.45 -19.00
N LEU A 320 -27.09 -14.52 -20.31
CA LEU A 320 -25.75 -14.65 -20.85
C LEU A 320 -25.09 -13.26 -20.95
N LEU A 321 -24.06 -13.02 -20.13
CA LEU A 321 -23.41 -11.71 -20.08
C LEU A 321 -22.56 -11.43 -21.33
N THR A 322 -22.75 -10.25 -21.90
CA THR A 322 -21.96 -9.75 -23.03
C THR A 322 -20.66 -9.07 -22.57
N GLN A 323 -19.75 -8.80 -23.51
CA GLN A 323 -18.50 -8.11 -23.20
C GLN A 323 -18.72 -6.70 -22.61
N ASP A 324 -19.83 -6.04 -22.96
CA ASP A 324 -20.18 -4.72 -22.43
C ASP A 324 -20.72 -4.80 -21.00
N ASP A 325 -21.45 -5.86 -20.67
CA ASP A 325 -21.87 -6.14 -19.28
C ASP A 325 -20.65 -6.36 -18.38
N PHE A 326 -19.64 -7.12 -18.83
CA PHE A 326 -18.38 -7.27 -18.10
C PHE A 326 -17.59 -5.96 -17.95
N LYS A 327 -17.73 -5.00 -18.88
CA LYS A 327 -17.14 -3.66 -18.71
C LYS A 327 -17.86 -2.89 -17.61
N LYS A 328 -19.20 -2.87 -17.62
CA LYS A 328 -20.01 -2.22 -16.58
C LYS A 328 -19.69 -2.76 -15.18
N ILE A 329 -19.62 -4.09 -15.04
CA ILE A 329 -19.22 -4.76 -13.78
C ILE A 329 -17.83 -4.29 -13.32
N ARG A 330 -16.84 -4.26 -14.24
CA ARG A 330 -15.48 -3.81 -13.90
C ARG A 330 -15.42 -2.35 -13.50
N LEU A 331 -16.19 -1.48 -14.16
CA LEU A 331 -16.25 -0.06 -13.82
C LEU A 331 -16.81 0.16 -12.42
N ALA A 332 -17.90 -0.53 -12.08
CA ALA A 332 -18.50 -0.45 -10.74
C ALA A 332 -17.59 -1.02 -9.66
N GLN A 333 -16.90 -2.14 -9.91
CA GLN A 333 -15.88 -2.67 -9.01
C GLN A 333 -14.73 -1.67 -8.78
N ILE A 334 -14.25 -1.02 -9.85
CA ILE A 334 -13.20 0.00 -9.76
C ILE A 334 -13.70 1.22 -8.97
N ALA A 335 -14.93 1.67 -9.20
CA ALA A 335 -15.54 2.77 -8.45
C ALA A 335 -15.61 2.44 -6.94
N LYS A 336 -16.12 1.25 -6.60
CA LYS A 336 -16.17 0.72 -5.22
C LYS A 336 -14.78 0.67 -4.57
N GLU A 337 -13.75 0.21 -5.30
CA GLU A 337 -12.36 0.21 -4.80
C GLU A 337 -11.80 1.64 -4.61
N VAL A 338 -12.16 2.60 -5.47
CA VAL A 338 -11.71 4.01 -5.38
C VAL A 338 -12.34 4.74 -4.20
N ASP A 339 -13.61 4.48 -3.90
CA ASP A 339 -14.30 5.04 -2.74
C ASP A 339 -13.85 4.40 -1.42
N ALA A 340 -13.59 3.08 -1.46
CA ALA A 340 -12.93 2.35 -0.39
C ALA A 340 -11.51 2.86 -0.09
N ALA A 341 -10.78 3.30 -1.11
CA ALA A 341 -9.40 3.75 -0.94
C ALA A 341 -9.33 4.99 -0.03
N ALA A 342 -8.69 4.83 1.13
CA ALA A 342 -8.52 5.88 2.11
C ALA A 342 -7.90 7.14 1.48
N GLY A 343 -8.57 8.29 1.65
CA GLY A 343 -8.00 9.58 1.26
C GLY A 343 -6.84 9.96 2.17
N LYS A 344 -5.81 10.60 1.62
CA LYS A 344 -4.78 11.32 2.42
C LYS A 344 -5.47 12.46 3.19
N GLY A 345 -6.08 12.11 4.32
CA GLY A 345 -6.82 12.97 5.22
C GLY A 345 -5.99 13.51 6.39
N GLN A 346 -4.70 13.19 6.47
CA GLN A 346 -3.79 13.77 7.45
C GLN A 346 -2.64 14.49 6.77
N LYS A 347 -2.38 15.74 7.20
CA LYS A 347 -1.29 16.63 6.75
C LYS A 347 0.14 16.06 6.92
N ARG A 348 0.29 14.81 7.36
CA ARG A 348 1.59 14.13 7.38
C ARG A 348 1.66 13.31 6.10
N LYS A 349 2.72 13.53 5.29
CA LYS A 349 3.15 12.54 4.32
C LYS A 349 3.36 11.23 5.09
N MET A 350 2.34 10.38 5.11
CA MET A 350 2.54 8.96 5.34
C MET A 350 3.53 8.58 4.24
N VAL A 351 4.76 8.29 4.67
CA VAL A 351 5.81 7.79 3.79
C VAL A 351 5.13 6.71 2.95
N ASP A 352 5.19 6.85 1.63
CA ASP A 352 4.60 5.93 0.69
C ASP A 352 5.07 4.52 1.06
N MET A 353 4.20 3.76 1.72
CA MET A 353 4.49 2.42 2.23
C MET A 353 3.87 1.32 1.36
N ASP A 354 3.11 1.73 0.33
CA ASP A 354 2.47 0.88 -0.67
C ASP A 354 3.28 0.84 -2.00
N ASN A 355 4.42 1.54 -2.10
CA ASN A 355 5.08 1.77 -3.38
C ASN A 355 6.35 0.95 -3.66
N GLU A 356 6.82 0.11 -2.73
CA GLU A 356 7.93 -0.82 -3.00
C GLU A 356 7.54 -2.23 -2.54
N ASP A 357 7.35 -3.13 -3.51
CA ASP A 357 7.15 -4.59 -3.39
C ASP A 357 5.86 -5.15 -2.77
N ASP A 358 4.69 -4.60 -3.11
CA ASP A 358 3.41 -5.31 -2.94
C ASP A 358 3.22 -6.51 -3.90
N SER A 359 4.26 -6.94 -4.66
CA SER A 359 4.24 -8.32 -5.15
C SER A 359 4.49 -9.20 -3.95
N ARG A 360 3.42 -9.53 -3.22
CA ARG A 360 3.40 -10.74 -2.39
C ARG A 360 3.73 -11.88 -3.35
N GLY A 361 5.02 -12.19 -3.48
CA GLY A 361 5.42 -13.44 -4.08
C GLY A 361 4.73 -14.56 -3.31
N GLU A 362 4.56 -15.70 -3.95
CA GLU A 362 4.00 -16.92 -3.35
C GLU A 362 4.59 -17.20 -1.95
N LEU A 363 5.87 -16.89 -1.75
CA LEU A 363 6.57 -17.04 -0.47
C LEU A 363 6.77 -15.71 0.25
N LEU A 364 6.58 -15.74 1.58
CA LEU A 364 6.99 -14.64 2.46
C LEU A 364 8.49 -14.42 2.40
N THR A 365 8.92 -13.17 2.53
CA THR A 365 10.33 -12.83 2.64
C THR A 365 10.70 -12.42 4.07
N LEU A 366 11.97 -12.56 4.45
CA LEU A 366 12.45 -12.11 5.77
C LEU A 366 12.18 -10.61 6.01
N ARG A 367 12.13 -9.81 4.95
CA ARG A 367 11.84 -8.37 5.00
C ARG A 367 10.44 -8.07 5.53
N ASP A 368 9.48 -8.96 5.31
CA ASP A 368 8.11 -8.79 5.77
C ASP A 368 8.00 -8.90 7.29
N ILE A 369 8.87 -9.72 7.90
CA ILE A 369 8.96 -9.93 9.35
C ILE A 369 9.85 -8.88 10.01
N GLU A 370 11.02 -8.62 9.44
CA GLU A 370 12.00 -7.65 9.96
C GLU A 370 11.66 -6.19 9.64
N LYS A 371 10.44 -5.91 9.15
CA LYS A 371 10.02 -4.60 8.65
C LYS A 371 10.13 -3.49 9.71
N LEU A 372 11.32 -2.89 9.81
CA LEU A 372 11.64 -1.77 10.69
C LEU A 372 11.34 -0.45 9.98
N HIS A 373 10.27 0.24 10.41
CA HIS A 373 9.84 1.51 9.81
C HIS A 373 10.78 2.70 10.07
N LYS A 374 11.52 2.65 11.17
CA LYS A 374 12.56 3.59 11.59
C LYS A 374 13.87 2.82 11.48
N LYS A 375 14.70 3.25 10.53
CA LYS A 375 16.04 2.69 10.37
C LYS A 375 16.82 2.87 11.68
N PRO A 376 17.55 1.83 12.14
CA PRO A 376 18.48 1.96 13.26
C PRO A 376 19.47 3.11 13.02
N LYS A 377 19.98 3.69 14.10
CA LYS A 377 21.05 4.69 13.97
C LYS A 377 22.29 3.98 13.42
N ALA A 378 22.73 4.38 12.23
CA ALA A 378 23.92 3.83 11.61
C ALA A 378 25.18 4.19 12.42
N ASP A 379 26.05 3.20 12.62
CA ASP A 379 27.37 3.38 13.22
C ASP A 379 28.22 4.40 12.45
N LYS A 380 29.24 4.94 13.11
CA LYS A 380 30.14 5.93 12.50
C LYS A 380 30.80 5.38 11.22
N GLU A 381 31.17 4.11 11.22
CA GLU A 381 31.81 3.43 10.09
C GLU A 381 30.86 3.27 8.91
N THR A 382 29.63 2.79 9.13
CA THR A 382 28.63 2.64 8.08
C THR A 382 28.20 4.00 7.51
N ARG A 383 28.15 5.05 8.34
CA ARG A 383 27.96 6.44 7.90
C ARG A 383 29.09 6.92 6.99
N LEU A 384 30.35 6.64 7.34
CA LEU A 384 31.51 7.01 6.52
C LEU A 384 31.53 6.23 5.21
N ALA A 385 31.24 4.93 5.24
CA ALA A 385 31.15 4.08 4.04
C ALA A 385 30.05 4.56 3.09
N THR A 386 28.85 4.88 3.60
CA THR A 386 27.75 5.44 2.80
C THR A 386 28.14 6.81 2.21
N ALA A 387 28.85 7.64 2.98
CA ALA A 387 29.34 8.93 2.49
C ALA A 387 30.43 8.78 1.42
N MET A 388 31.29 7.76 1.51
CA MET A 388 32.32 7.46 0.51
C MET A 388 31.73 6.83 -0.76
N ALA A 389 30.76 5.93 -0.63
CA ALA A 389 30.00 5.38 -1.76
C ALA A 389 29.18 6.47 -2.48
N GLY A 390 28.57 7.40 -1.74
CA GLY A 390 27.90 8.57 -2.34
C GLY A 390 28.86 9.57 -3.01
N ARG A 391 30.18 9.43 -2.78
CA ARG A 391 31.23 10.24 -3.42
C ARG A 391 31.81 9.59 -4.67
N SER A 392 31.81 8.26 -4.81
CA SER A 392 32.44 7.57 -5.95
C SER A 392 31.75 7.85 -7.29
N ASP A 393 30.42 7.95 -7.30
CA ASP A 393 29.65 8.16 -8.55
C ASP A 393 29.58 9.63 -8.98
N ARG A 394 29.98 10.55 -8.10
CA ARG A 394 30.09 11.98 -8.44
C ARG A 394 31.51 12.28 -8.88
N LYS A 395 31.78 12.12 -10.17
CA LYS A 395 32.94 12.76 -10.83
C LYS A 395 32.94 14.23 -10.45
N GLU A 396 33.86 14.58 -9.56
CA GLU A 396 34.31 15.90 -9.17
C GLU A 396 33.35 17.05 -9.54
N PHE A 397 32.61 17.57 -8.56
CA PHE A 397 32.01 18.91 -8.65
C PHE A 397 33.10 20.02 -8.61
N VAL A 398 34.21 19.81 -9.31
CA VAL A 398 35.14 20.88 -9.65
C VAL A 398 34.57 21.52 -10.90
N LYS A 399 34.04 22.74 -10.74
CA LYS A 399 33.65 23.60 -11.84
C LYS A 399 34.79 23.58 -12.88
N LYS A 400 34.55 23.05 -14.10
CA LYS A 400 35.55 22.97 -15.18
C LYS A 400 36.30 24.29 -15.25
N ARG A 401 37.60 24.28 -14.96
CA ARG A 401 38.44 25.47 -15.09
C ARG A 401 38.49 25.80 -16.59
N THR A 402 38.01 26.97 -16.96
CA THR A 402 37.88 27.38 -18.36
C THR A 402 39.22 27.68 -19.04
N LYS A 403 40.34 27.68 -18.30
CA LYS A 403 41.68 27.89 -18.87
C LYS A 403 42.33 26.54 -19.14
N LEU A 404 42.67 26.28 -20.41
CA LEU A 404 43.22 25.02 -20.91
C LEU A 404 44.56 24.63 -20.28
N ASN A 405 45.36 25.58 -19.79
CA ASN A 405 46.70 25.29 -19.29
C ASN A 405 46.69 24.91 -17.80
N PRO A 406 47.17 23.71 -17.42
CA PRO A 406 47.21 23.24 -16.04
C PRO A 406 47.99 24.15 -15.07
N HIS A 407 48.96 24.92 -15.57
CA HIS A 407 49.81 25.82 -14.77
C HIS A 407 49.41 27.31 -14.85
N ALA A 408 48.23 27.64 -15.37
CA ALA A 408 47.80 29.02 -15.48
C ALA A 408 47.49 29.64 -14.10
N SER A 409 48.00 30.85 -13.86
CA SER A 409 47.67 31.59 -12.64
C SER A 409 46.17 31.96 -12.58
N THR A 410 45.60 31.83 -11.39
CA THR A 410 44.21 32.21 -11.12
C THR A 410 44.07 33.72 -11.06
N SER A 411 42.95 34.26 -11.55
CA SER A 411 42.69 35.69 -11.46
C SER A 411 42.58 36.11 -9.98
N ASN A 412 42.94 37.34 -9.64
CA ASN A 412 42.70 37.91 -8.31
C ASN A 412 41.22 37.78 -7.87
N LYS A 413 40.27 37.77 -8.83
CA LYS A 413 38.85 37.53 -8.57
C LYS A 413 38.55 36.09 -8.12
N GLU A 414 39.26 35.11 -8.67
CA GLU A 414 39.14 33.69 -8.30
C GLU A 414 39.86 33.43 -6.98
N LYS A 415 41.08 33.97 -6.81
CA LYS A 415 41.83 33.91 -5.54
C LYS A 415 41.01 34.46 -4.38
N ARG A 416 40.22 35.51 -4.59
CA ARG A 416 39.31 36.06 -3.55
C ARG A 416 38.19 35.09 -3.14
N ARG A 417 37.74 34.19 -4.01
CA ARG A 417 36.67 33.23 -3.69
C ARG A 417 37.15 32.08 -2.80
N THR A 418 38.43 31.74 -2.89
CA THR A 418 39.05 30.67 -2.09
C THR A 418 39.73 31.19 -0.82
N LYS A 419 39.69 32.50 -0.54
CA LYS A 419 40.20 33.06 0.73
C LYS A 419 39.32 32.62 1.89
N ASN A 420 39.95 32.27 3.01
CA ASN A 420 39.26 31.88 4.24
C ASN A 420 38.27 32.99 4.69
N PHE A 421 37.09 32.59 5.14
CA PHE A 421 35.97 33.48 5.43
C PHE A 421 36.32 34.54 6.49
N MET A 422 37.06 34.15 7.53
CA MET A 422 37.51 35.06 8.60
C MET A 422 38.31 36.26 8.04
N MET A 423 39.17 36.03 7.03
CA MET A 423 39.94 37.09 6.38
C MET A 423 39.08 37.93 5.42
N MET A 424 38.10 37.31 4.75
CA MET A 424 37.22 38.03 3.81
C MET A 424 36.23 38.95 4.54
N ARG A 425 35.72 38.52 5.70
CA ARG A 425 34.71 39.25 6.48
C ARG A 425 35.17 40.65 6.87
N GLN A 426 36.46 40.83 7.15
CA GLN A 426 37.02 42.14 7.53
C GLN A 426 37.24 43.07 6.33
N SER A 427 37.19 42.55 5.10
CA SER A 427 37.41 43.38 3.91
C SER A 427 36.33 44.44 3.75
N GLN A 428 36.75 45.66 3.40
CA GLN A 428 35.89 46.82 3.31
C GLN A 428 34.71 46.57 2.35
N ASN A 429 34.95 45.93 1.21
CA ASN A 429 33.92 45.59 0.23
C ASN A 429 32.77 44.71 0.76
N VAL A 430 33.04 43.85 1.75
CA VAL A 430 32.02 42.99 2.38
C VAL A 430 31.29 43.75 3.47
N ARG A 431 32.02 44.48 4.32
CA ARG A 431 31.46 45.30 5.41
C ARG A 431 30.56 46.43 4.90
N THR A 432 30.94 47.08 3.80
CA THR A 432 30.20 48.23 3.24
C THR A 432 29.11 47.84 2.24
N LYS A 433 28.97 46.54 1.91
CA LYS A 433 27.99 46.07 0.91
C LYS A 433 26.55 46.46 1.26
N GLY A 434 26.19 46.41 2.54
CA GLY A 434 24.88 46.84 3.05
C GLY A 434 24.74 48.37 3.21
N LYS A 435 25.84 49.11 3.23
CA LYS A 435 25.89 50.57 3.44
C LYS A 435 26.01 51.38 2.15
N ARG A 436 25.82 50.75 0.97
CA ARG A 436 25.91 51.44 -0.33
C ARG A 436 24.72 52.37 -0.54
N SER A 437 25.00 53.61 -0.95
CA SER A 437 23.95 54.57 -1.29
C SER A 437 23.12 54.07 -2.49
N PHE A 438 21.89 54.57 -2.62
CA PHE A 438 21.04 54.23 -3.76
C PHE A 438 21.68 54.64 -5.10
N ARG A 439 22.37 55.79 -5.13
CA ARG A 439 23.12 56.29 -6.29
C ARG A 439 24.24 55.34 -6.71
N ASP A 440 25.00 54.81 -5.74
CA ASP A 440 26.07 53.84 -6.02
C ASP A 440 25.51 52.52 -6.59
N LYS A 441 24.34 52.08 -6.12
CA LYS A 441 23.66 50.89 -6.64
C LYS A 441 23.22 51.12 -8.10
N GLN A 442 22.67 52.29 -8.43
CA GLN A 442 22.29 52.64 -9.80
C GLN A 442 23.50 52.69 -10.75
N ILE A 443 24.60 53.33 -10.34
CA ILE A 443 25.83 53.39 -11.15
C ILE A 443 26.41 51.98 -11.37
N ALA A 444 26.46 51.15 -10.33
CA ALA A 444 26.94 49.77 -10.44
C ALA A 444 26.06 48.92 -11.38
N LEU A 445 24.74 49.10 -11.33
CA LEU A 445 23.80 48.44 -12.24
C LEU A 445 24.01 48.88 -13.69
N ARG A 446 24.10 50.20 -13.93
CA ARG A 446 24.37 50.76 -15.27
C ARG A 446 25.68 50.22 -15.87
N ASN A 447 26.75 50.20 -15.08
CA ASN A 447 28.04 49.66 -15.51
C ASN A 447 27.99 48.16 -15.80
N ALA A 448 27.22 47.39 -15.01
CA ALA A 448 27.00 45.97 -15.25
C ALA A 448 26.23 45.71 -16.56
N LEU A 449 25.20 46.52 -16.85
CA LEU A 449 24.43 46.45 -18.09
C LEU A 449 25.27 46.83 -19.31
N LEU A 450 26.07 47.90 -19.23
CA LEU A 450 27.02 48.28 -20.29
C LEU A 450 28.04 47.17 -20.57
N LYS A 451 28.54 46.50 -19.52
CA LYS A 451 29.46 45.38 -19.67
C LYS A 451 28.81 44.16 -20.32
N LYS A 452 27.55 43.84 -19.97
CA LYS A 452 26.78 42.78 -20.64
C LYS A 452 26.55 43.12 -22.11
N ARG A 453 26.19 44.36 -22.43
CA ARG A 453 25.99 44.82 -23.81
C ARG A 453 27.26 44.66 -24.66
N LYS A 454 28.43 44.96 -24.09
CA LYS A 454 29.74 44.77 -24.74
C LYS A 454 30.17 43.30 -24.89
N GLN A 455 29.53 42.35 -24.20
CA GLN A 455 29.83 40.91 -24.34
C GLN A 455 28.92 40.21 -25.36
N HIS A 456 27.76 40.81 -25.66
CA HIS A 456 26.80 40.31 -26.66
C HIS A 456 26.94 41.00 -28.03
N ARG A 457 27.81 42.02 -28.12
CA ARG A 457 28.39 42.52 -29.37
C ARG A 457 29.74 41.83 -29.53
#